data_AF-A0A1I4R213-F1
#
_entry.id   AF-A0A1I4R213-F1
#
_cell.length_a   1.000
_cell.length_b   1.000
_cell.length_c   1.000
_cell.angle_alpha   90.00
_cell.angle_beta   90.00
_cell.angle_gamma   90.00
#
_symmetry.space_group_name_H-M   'P 1'
#
loop_
_entity.id
_entity.type
_entity.pdbx_description
1 polymer ?
#
loop_
_entity_poly.entity_id
_entity_poly.type
_entity_poly.pdbx_seq_one_letter_code
_entity_poly.pdbx_strand_id
1 'polypeptide(L)'
;MIWLFVTPLSPASIYEYRWVTLIVSVLDAFLVAGALLYGGIAYRIRHSGGMLFHLYTLFAVVLGTFEIFRVFSYEGYAILYLAEAIAFYRLGFGINSRVQTVLASIFFIIGASLTLSNLEYIESAVDVPVFEGVTAAIVSGLVYLLFRSYTGNKVMTDIVRRTCVYVFAVAGIGFALLTLTQVAFRIGEENFYDYRDIAVSISWILFAVAALTTGILKDKRPLRIFAIVWIFITLGKAFLVDISYIDAIVRGLLFIGLGVVGVLVSRFFYRANK
;
A
#
# COMPACT_ATOMS: atom_id res chain seq x y z
N MET A 1 32.85 -27.77 13.91
CA MET A 1 33.75 -28.58 13.06
C MET A 1 33.07 -29.30 11.87
N ILE A 2 31.86 -28.88 11.44
CA ILE A 2 31.22 -29.40 10.21
C ILE A 2 31.10 -28.30 9.11
N TRP A 3 31.35 -27.02 9.47
CA TRP A 3 31.26 -25.89 8.54
C TRP A 3 32.55 -25.60 7.74
N LEU A 4 33.64 -26.32 7.98
CA LEU A 4 34.93 -26.11 7.30
C LEU A 4 35.16 -26.98 6.07
N PHE A 5 34.20 -27.86 5.70
CA PHE A 5 34.33 -28.76 4.55
C PHE A 5 33.42 -28.41 3.36
N VAL A 6 32.67 -27.30 3.41
CA VAL A 6 31.75 -26.92 2.31
C VAL A 6 32.36 -25.92 1.32
N THR A 7 33.55 -25.39 1.59
CA THR A 7 34.25 -24.50 0.65
C THR A 7 35.75 -24.75 0.75
N PRO A 8 36.39 -25.45 -0.22
CA PRO A 8 36.78 -24.74 -1.44
C PRO A 8 36.94 -25.66 -2.67
N LEU A 9 35.95 -25.74 -3.55
CA LEU A 9 36.16 -26.25 -4.91
C LEU A 9 35.28 -25.47 -5.89
N SER A 10 35.58 -24.20 -6.09
CA SER A 10 35.39 -23.63 -7.41
C SER A 10 36.64 -23.93 -8.22
N PRO A 11 36.52 -24.58 -9.38
CA PRO A 11 37.28 -24.16 -10.54
C PRO A 11 36.36 -23.40 -11.47
N ALA A 12 36.93 -22.38 -12.09
CA ALA A 12 36.35 -21.49 -13.07
C ALA A 12 35.95 -22.19 -14.39
N SER A 13 35.48 -23.44 -14.36
CA SER A 13 35.11 -24.26 -15.52
C SER A 13 33.59 -24.45 -15.70
N ILE A 14 32.75 -23.85 -14.85
CA ILE A 14 31.28 -23.90 -14.99
C ILE A 14 30.75 -22.72 -15.84
N TYR A 15 31.61 -22.08 -16.64
CA TYR A 15 31.20 -21.02 -17.57
C TYR A 15 30.99 -21.51 -19.02
N GLU A 16 31.26 -22.79 -19.33
CA GLU A 16 31.24 -23.27 -20.74
C GLU A 16 30.07 -24.17 -21.16
N TYR A 17 29.11 -24.49 -20.29
CA TYR A 17 27.92 -25.26 -20.71
C TYR A 17 26.62 -24.45 -20.60
N ARG A 18 26.38 -23.63 -21.63
CA ARG A 18 25.11 -22.94 -21.96
C ARG A 18 23.92 -23.88 -22.28
N TRP A 19 23.96 -25.17 -21.92
CA TRP A 19 23.00 -26.18 -22.40
C TRP A 19 22.32 -27.05 -21.33
N VAL A 20 22.40 -26.70 -20.05
CA VAL A 20 21.54 -27.29 -18.99
C VAL A 20 20.93 -26.17 -18.15
N THR A 21 20.01 -25.43 -18.78
CA THR A 21 19.20 -24.36 -18.17
C THR A 21 18.07 -24.94 -17.30
N LEU A 22 18.45 -25.70 -16.27
CA LEU A 22 17.57 -26.10 -15.16
C LEU A 22 18.41 -26.32 -13.90
N ILE A 23 19.37 -25.42 -13.64
CA ILE A 23 20.03 -25.36 -12.34
C ILE A 23 19.09 -24.56 -11.43
N VAL A 24 18.11 -25.27 -10.87
CA VAL A 24 17.42 -24.84 -9.66
C VAL A 24 18.52 -24.53 -8.65
N SER A 25 18.69 -23.26 -8.28
CA SER A 25 19.72 -22.92 -7.31
C SER A 25 19.42 -23.67 -6.00
N VAL A 26 20.44 -23.96 -5.19
CA VAL A 26 20.25 -24.61 -3.89
C VAL A 26 19.19 -23.88 -3.04
N LEU A 27 19.10 -22.56 -3.21
CA LEU A 27 18.08 -21.73 -2.59
C LEU A 27 16.67 -21.95 -3.20
N ASP A 28 16.51 -22.07 -4.51
CA ASP A 28 15.19 -22.38 -5.14
C ASP A 28 14.70 -23.76 -4.70
N ALA A 29 15.59 -24.75 -4.68
CA ALA A 29 15.27 -26.09 -4.22
C ALA A 29 14.83 -26.06 -2.74
N PHE A 30 15.49 -25.26 -1.91
CA PHE A 30 15.13 -25.07 -0.51
C PHE A 30 13.77 -24.37 -0.34
N LEU A 31 13.51 -23.31 -1.10
CA LEU A 31 12.26 -22.54 -1.03
C LEU A 31 11.07 -23.39 -1.50
N VAL A 32 11.19 -24.06 -2.66
CA VAL A 32 10.15 -24.96 -3.19
C VAL A 32 9.95 -26.15 -2.26
N ALA A 33 11.02 -26.83 -1.84
CA ALA A 33 10.90 -27.98 -0.95
C ALA A 33 10.32 -27.58 0.41
N GLY A 34 10.73 -26.43 0.95
CA GLY A 34 10.19 -25.88 2.19
C GLY A 34 8.72 -25.52 2.06
N ALA A 35 8.32 -24.85 0.98
CA ALA A 35 6.91 -24.52 0.71
C ALA A 35 6.04 -25.78 0.60
N LEU A 36 6.53 -26.81 -0.11
CA LEU A 36 5.84 -28.10 -0.24
C LEU A 36 5.81 -28.88 1.07
N LEU A 37 6.89 -28.90 1.84
CA LEU A 37 6.95 -29.59 3.14
C LEU A 37 6.00 -28.95 4.14
N TYR A 38 6.11 -27.65 4.36
CA TYR A 38 5.26 -26.94 5.30
C TYR A 38 3.80 -26.92 4.83
N GLY A 39 3.55 -26.81 3.52
CA GLY A 39 2.22 -26.93 2.93
C GLY A 39 1.62 -28.33 3.11
N GLY A 40 2.42 -29.39 2.93
CA GLY A 40 2.01 -30.77 3.11
C GLY A 40 1.72 -31.13 4.57
N ILE A 41 2.56 -30.64 5.50
CA ILE A 41 2.34 -30.79 6.94
C ILE A 41 1.07 -30.03 7.35
N ALA A 42 0.88 -28.81 6.86
CA ALA A 42 -0.34 -28.05 7.08
C ALA A 42 -1.57 -28.82 6.55
N TYR A 43 -1.52 -29.38 5.35
CA TYR A 43 -2.63 -30.15 4.79
C TYR A 43 -3.00 -31.36 5.66
N ARG A 44 -2.02 -32.08 6.20
CA ARG A 44 -2.28 -33.22 7.11
C ARG A 44 -2.89 -32.78 8.43
N ILE A 45 -2.44 -31.66 8.98
CA ILE A 45 -2.85 -31.16 10.29
C ILE A 45 -4.11 -30.26 10.17
N ARG A 46 -4.67 -30.08 8.96
CA ARG A 46 -5.84 -29.22 8.71
C ARG A 46 -7.04 -29.52 9.62
N HIS A 47 -7.22 -30.79 9.99
CA HIS A 47 -8.32 -31.23 10.83
C HIS A 47 -8.16 -30.87 12.31
N SER A 48 -6.93 -30.60 12.78
CA SER A 48 -6.71 -30.20 14.18
C SER A 48 -7.05 -28.73 14.42
N GLY A 49 -7.00 -27.89 13.37
CA GLY A 49 -7.28 -26.45 13.46
C GLY A 49 -6.41 -25.71 14.50
N GLY A 50 -5.31 -26.32 14.95
CA GLY A 50 -4.49 -25.79 16.04
C GLY A 50 -3.40 -24.83 15.58
N MET A 51 -2.71 -24.21 16.54
CA MET A 51 -1.60 -23.27 16.30
C MET A 51 -0.55 -23.79 15.31
N LEU A 52 -0.23 -25.09 15.37
CA LEU A 52 0.76 -25.71 14.48
C LEU A 52 0.32 -25.71 13.01
N PHE A 53 -0.95 -26.03 12.71
CA PHE A 53 -1.48 -25.95 11.34
C PHE A 53 -1.23 -24.56 10.75
N HIS A 54 -1.51 -23.52 11.55
CA HIS A 54 -1.41 -22.13 11.12
C HIS A 54 0.03 -21.63 10.96
N LEU A 55 0.95 -22.10 11.81
CA LEU A 55 2.38 -21.82 11.68
C LEU A 55 2.95 -22.43 10.39
N TYR A 56 2.53 -23.66 10.06
CA TYR A 56 2.97 -24.33 8.84
C TYR A 56 2.37 -23.73 7.57
N THR A 57 1.10 -23.31 7.59
CA THR A 57 0.55 -22.53 6.47
C THR A 57 1.29 -21.20 6.28
N LEU A 58 1.73 -20.57 7.37
CA LEU A 58 2.51 -19.32 7.32
C LEU A 58 3.84 -19.52 6.61
N PHE A 59 4.62 -20.54 7.02
CA PHE A 59 5.90 -20.82 6.38
C PHE A 59 5.72 -21.21 4.91
N ALA A 60 4.68 -21.98 4.58
CA ALA A 60 4.39 -22.35 3.20
C ALA A 60 4.10 -21.13 2.30
N VAL A 61 3.28 -20.19 2.80
CA VAL A 61 2.93 -18.98 2.05
C VAL A 61 4.13 -18.06 1.85
N VAL A 62 4.94 -17.83 2.89
CA VAL A 62 6.14 -16.97 2.78
C VAL A 62 7.13 -17.55 1.79
N LEU A 63 7.46 -18.84 1.93
CA LEU A 63 8.44 -19.49 1.04
C LEU A 63 7.94 -19.54 -0.41
N GLY A 64 6.66 -19.83 -0.61
CA GLY A 64 6.05 -19.83 -1.95
C GLY A 64 6.01 -18.44 -2.58
N THR A 65 5.72 -17.40 -1.80
CA THR A 65 5.68 -16.01 -2.31
C THR A 65 7.10 -15.54 -2.67
N PHE A 66 8.09 -15.86 -1.83
CA PHE A 66 9.49 -15.53 -2.10
C PHE A 66 10.02 -16.21 -3.37
N GLU A 67 9.66 -17.48 -3.59
CA GLU A 67 10.03 -18.20 -4.82
C GLU A 67 9.39 -17.58 -6.07
N ILE A 68 8.10 -17.24 -6.01
CA ILE A 68 7.39 -16.62 -7.14
C ILE A 68 8.10 -15.33 -7.57
N PHE A 69 8.37 -14.42 -6.63
CA PHE A 69 8.99 -13.13 -6.96
C PHE A 69 10.40 -13.30 -7.53
N ARG A 70 11.14 -14.29 -7.02
CA ARG A 70 12.47 -14.60 -7.52
C ARG A 70 12.45 -15.16 -8.95
N VAL A 71 11.52 -16.06 -9.26
CA VAL A 71 11.34 -16.61 -10.61
C VAL A 71 11.02 -15.50 -11.62
N PHE A 72 10.22 -14.50 -11.21
CA PHE A 72 9.90 -13.34 -12.05
C PHE A 72 10.99 -12.26 -12.07
N SER A 73 12.10 -12.43 -11.33
CA SER A 73 13.16 -11.41 -11.16
C SER A 73 12.57 -10.02 -10.84
N TYR A 74 11.48 -10.01 -10.06
CA TYR A 74 10.71 -8.80 -9.82
C TYR A 74 11.35 -7.97 -8.71
N GLU A 75 11.75 -6.75 -9.02
CA GLU A 75 12.43 -5.86 -8.07
C GLU A 75 11.50 -5.24 -7.02
N GLY A 76 10.18 -5.34 -7.19
CA GLY A 76 9.20 -4.74 -6.29
C GLY A 76 8.91 -5.57 -5.03
N TYR A 77 9.92 -5.70 -4.17
CA TYR A 77 9.82 -6.39 -2.87
C TYR A 77 8.75 -5.78 -1.95
N ALA A 78 8.37 -4.52 -2.13
CA ALA A 78 7.34 -3.89 -1.30
C ALA A 78 5.97 -4.57 -1.51
N ILE A 79 5.64 -4.95 -2.75
CA ILE A 79 4.38 -5.65 -3.07
C ILE A 79 4.34 -7.01 -2.38
N LEU A 80 5.45 -7.73 -2.34
CA LEU A 80 5.55 -9.02 -1.66
C LEU A 80 5.21 -8.87 -0.17
N TYR A 81 5.85 -7.92 0.52
CA TYR A 81 5.60 -7.70 1.95
C TYR A 81 4.17 -7.25 2.24
N LEU A 82 3.57 -6.43 1.35
CA LEU A 82 2.18 -6.01 1.46
C LEU A 82 1.20 -7.17 1.21
N ALA A 83 1.50 -8.06 0.26
CA ALA A 83 0.72 -9.26 -0.01
C ALA A 83 0.80 -10.27 1.15
N GLU A 84 1.98 -10.44 1.74
CA GLU A 84 2.16 -11.26 2.94
C GLU A 84 1.42 -10.67 4.14
N ALA A 85 1.48 -9.35 4.32
CA ALA A 85 0.78 -8.67 5.40
C ALA A 85 -0.73 -8.93 5.37
N ILE A 86 -1.39 -8.81 4.20
CA ILE A 86 -2.84 -9.05 4.11
C ILE A 86 -3.18 -10.53 4.34
N ALA A 87 -2.34 -11.46 3.86
CA ALA A 87 -2.52 -12.88 4.14
C ALA A 87 -2.45 -13.16 5.65
N PHE A 88 -1.48 -12.56 6.35
CA PHE A 88 -1.34 -12.70 7.80
C PHE A 88 -2.45 -12.04 8.60
N TYR A 89 -2.95 -10.88 8.18
CA TYR A 89 -4.11 -10.28 8.84
C TYR A 89 -5.33 -11.18 8.72
N ARG A 90 -5.60 -11.71 7.52
CA ARG A 90 -6.73 -12.61 7.28
C ARG A 90 -6.63 -13.88 8.13
N LEU A 91 -5.45 -14.49 8.19
CA LEU A 91 -5.19 -15.64 9.05
C LEU A 91 -5.35 -15.26 10.54
N GLY A 92 -4.69 -14.19 10.99
CA GLY A 92 -4.69 -13.74 12.38
C GLY A 92 -6.09 -13.49 12.94
N PHE A 93 -6.98 -12.85 12.17
CA PHE A 93 -8.38 -12.68 12.56
C PHE A 93 -9.19 -13.97 12.46
N GLY A 94 -8.97 -14.79 11.42
CA GLY A 94 -9.68 -16.06 11.25
C GLY A 94 -9.44 -17.03 12.41
N ILE A 95 -8.23 -17.04 12.97
CA ILE A 95 -7.81 -18.00 14.00
C ILE A 95 -7.73 -17.38 15.40
N ASN A 96 -8.06 -16.10 15.54
CA ASN A 96 -7.90 -15.32 16.75
C ASN A 96 -6.46 -15.32 17.33
N SER A 97 -5.43 -15.26 16.48
CA SER A 97 -4.02 -15.25 16.91
C SER A 97 -3.43 -13.85 16.96
N ARG A 98 -2.95 -13.47 18.15
CA ARG A 98 -2.21 -12.21 18.37
C ARG A 98 -0.89 -12.20 17.62
N VAL A 99 -0.15 -13.32 17.67
CA VAL A 99 1.18 -13.44 17.06
C VAL A 99 1.11 -13.17 15.55
N GLN A 100 0.13 -13.76 14.86
CA GLN A 100 -0.02 -13.54 13.41
C GLN A 100 -0.44 -12.10 13.08
N THR A 101 -1.27 -11.47 13.91
CA THR A 101 -1.69 -10.08 13.72
C THR A 101 -0.50 -9.12 13.93
N VAL A 102 0.38 -9.41 14.89
CA VAL A 102 1.61 -8.64 15.10
C VAL A 102 2.58 -8.83 13.93
N LEU A 103 2.81 -10.07 13.48
CA LEU A 103 3.64 -10.34 12.30
C LEU A 103 3.10 -9.63 11.05
N ALA A 104 1.78 -9.70 10.80
CA ALA A 104 1.13 -8.98 9.72
C ALA A 104 1.43 -7.47 9.76
N SER A 105 1.42 -6.90 10.97
CA SER A 105 1.71 -5.48 11.18
C SER A 105 3.16 -5.14 10.89
N ILE A 106 4.10 -6.01 11.25
CA ILE A 106 5.53 -5.85 10.93
C ILE A 106 5.73 -5.88 9.41
N PHE A 107 5.20 -6.89 8.72
CA PHE A 107 5.28 -6.98 7.26
C PHE A 107 4.64 -5.78 6.56
N PHE A 108 3.48 -5.32 7.06
CA PHE A 108 2.85 -4.11 6.53
C PHE A 108 3.75 -2.88 6.69
N ILE A 109 4.34 -2.66 7.88
CA ILE A 109 5.21 -1.51 8.13
C ILE A 109 6.45 -1.54 7.23
N ILE A 110 7.06 -2.71 7.03
CA ILE A 110 8.22 -2.87 6.14
C ILE A 110 7.81 -2.57 4.70
N GLY A 111 6.74 -3.21 4.19
CA GLY A 111 6.25 -2.98 2.83
C GLY A 111 5.82 -1.53 2.58
N ALA A 112 5.14 -0.91 3.54
CA ALA A 112 4.73 0.49 3.51
C ALA A 112 5.94 1.44 3.48
N SER A 113 6.97 1.17 4.30
CA SER A 113 8.19 1.98 4.34
C SER A 113 8.96 1.90 3.02
N LEU A 114 9.11 0.70 2.45
CA LEU A 114 9.74 0.50 1.14
C LEU A 114 8.95 1.19 0.03
N THR A 115 7.62 1.12 0.08
CA THR A 115 6.77 1.83 -0.88
C THR A 115 7.00 3.35 -0.80
N LEU A 116 7.14 3.90 0.42
CA LEU A 116 7.40 5.34 0.59
C LEU A 116 8.76 5.75 0.01
N SER A 117 9.82 4.96 0.22
CA SER A 117 11.13 5.26 -0.35
C SER A 117 11.13 5.16 -1.87
N ASN A 118 10.43 4.17 -2.42
CA ASN A 118 10.40 3.94 -3.87
C ASN A 118 9.53 4.96 -4.59
N LEU A 119 8.45 5.45 -3.97
CA LEU A 119 7.60 6.50 -4.54
C LEU A 119 8.30 7.87 -4.67
N GLU A 120 9.42 8.09 -3.99
CA GLU A 120 10.23 9.31 -4.18
C GLU A 120 10.91 9.34 -5.56
N TYR A 121 11.24 8.18 -6.11
CA TYR A 121 11.96 8.01 -7.37
C TYR A 121 11.12 7.22 -8.37
N ILE A 122 10.25 7.93 -9.09
CA ILE A 122 9.47 7.38 -10.21
C ILE A 122 10.11 7.89 -11.50
N GLU A 123 10.47 7.02 -12.44
CA GLU A 123 11.02 7.43 -13.74
C GLU A 123 9.91 7.68 -14.76
N SER A 124 8.84 6.89 -14.70
CA SER A 124 7.65 6.95 -15.56
C SER A 124 6.36 6.65 -14.81
N ALA A 125 5.24 7.15 -15.33
CA ALA A 125 3.91 6.92 -14.78
C ALA A 125 3.48 5.43 -14.72
N VAL A 126 4.20 4.54 -15.40
CA VAL A 126 3.94 3.09 -15.47
C VAL A 126 5.11 2.28 -14.90
N ASP A 127 5.77 2.80 -13.88
CA ASP A 127 6.85 2.08 -13.19
C ASP A 127 6.37 1.27 -11.99
N VAL A 128 7.23 0.33 -11.57
CA VAL A 128 7.05 -0.51 -10.39
C VAL A 128 6.59 0.29 -9.16
N PRO A 129 7.20 1.42 -8.75
CA PRO A 129 6.80 2.16 -7.55
C PRO A 129 5.35 2.66 -7.56
N VAL A 130 4.79 2.96 -8.75
CA VAL A 130 3.38 3.33 -8.89
C VAL A 130 2.49 2.15 -8.50
N PHE A 131 2.82 0.95 -8.99
CA PHE A 131 2.11 -0.28 -8.62
C PHE A 131 2.27 -0.62 -7.14
N GLU A 132 3.45 -0.36 -6.55
CA GLU A 132 3.66 -0.53 -5.10
C GLU A 132 2.74 0.40 -4.31
N GLY A 133 2.67 1.68 -4.69
CA GLY A 133 1.80 2.67 -4.07
C GLY A 133 0.32 2.34 -4.16
N VAL A 134 -0.16 1.91 -5.34
CA VAL A 134 -1.54 1.43 -5.52
C VAL A 134 -1.80 0.19 -4.66
N THR A 135 -0.85 -0.74 -4.62
CA THR A 135 -0.95 -1.95 -3.79
C THR A 135 -1.03 -1.59 -2.31
N ALA A 136 -0.21 -0.67 -1.83
CA ALA A 136 -0.22 -0.20 -0.45
C ALA A 136 -1.56 0.44 -0.08
N ALA A 137 -2.15 1.24 -0.97
CA ALA A 137 -3.47 1.82 -0.77
C ALA A 137 -4.57 0.75 -0.69
N ILE A 138 -4.55 -0.23 -1.59
CA ILE A 138 -5.52 -1.35 -1.62
C ILE A 138 -5.38 -2.21 -0.37
N VAL A 139 -4.17 -2.63 -0.02
CA VAL A 139 -3.91 -3.47 1.15
C VAL A 139 -4.33 -2.74 2.42
N SER A 140 -4.01 -1.45 2.56
CA SER A 140 -4.49 -0.64 3.69
C SER A 140 -6.03 -0.63 3.78
N GLY A 141 -6.71 -0.47 2.63
CA GLY A 141 -8.17 -0.53 2.57
C GLY A 141 -8.76 -1.89 2.96
N LEU A 142 -8.15 -2.99 2.51
CA LEU A 142 -8.57 -4.34 2.88
C LEU A 142 -8.35 -4.62 4.36
N VAL A 143 -7.19 -4.22 4.91
CA VAL A 143 -6.89 -4.34 6.33
C VAL A 143 -7.86 -3.50 7.17
N TYR A 144 -8.17 -2.27 6.74
CA TYR A 144 -9.23 -1.45 7.35
C TYR A 144 -10.57 -2.21 7.44
N LEU A 145 -11.00 -2.89 6.37
CA LEU A 145 -12.24 -3.66 6.37
C LEU A 145 -12.17 -4.85 7.32
N LEU A 146 -11.02 -5.53 7.43
CA LEU A 146 -10.81 -6.62 8.39
C LEU A 146 -10.91 -6.12 9.84
N PHE A 147 -10.21 -5.05 10.20
CA PHE A 147 -10.30 -4.49 11.55
C PHE A 147 -11.70 -3.97 11.89
N ARG A 148 -12.41 -3.41 10.89
CA ARG A 148 -13.78 -2.90 11.09
C ARG A 148 -14.80 -4.02 11.27
N SER A 149 -14.64 -5.16 10.59
CA SER A 149 -15.55 -6.31 10.68
C SER A 149 -15.26 -7.19 11.90
N TYR A 150 -14.06 -7.13 12.48
CA TYR A 150 -13.67 -7.95 13.61
C TYR A 150 -14.36 -7.55 14.92
N THR A 151 -15.21 -8.43 15.45
CA THR A 151 -16.01 -8.21 16.68
C THR A 151 -15.44 -8.92 17.92
N GLY A 152 -14.33 -9.67 17.80
CA GLY A 152 -13.78 -10.44 18.91
C GLY A 152 -12.88 -9.63 19.85
N ASN A 153 -12.86 -9.92 21.15
CA ASN A 153 -11.93 -9.27 22.10
C ASN A 153 -10.69 -10.13 22.42
N LYS A 154 -10.58 -11.32 21.81
CA LYS A 154 -9.48 -12.28 22.09
C LYS A 154 -8.15 -11.81 21.50
N VAL A 155 -8.14 -11.40 20.23
CA VAL A 155 -6.93 -10.91 19.54
C VAL A 155 -6.49 -9.57 20.11
N MET A 156 -7.42 -8.65 20.33
CA MET A 156 -7.06 -7.26 20.61
C MET A 156 -8.21 -6.53 21.28
N THR A 157 -7.85 -5.61 22.19
CA THR A 157 -8.80 -4.76 22.91
C THR A 157 -9.54 -3.82 21.95
N ASP A 158 -10.79 -3.50 22.27
CA ASP A 158 -11.62 -2.57 21.49
C ASP A 158 -10.96 -1.22 21.20
N ILE A 159 -10.19 -0.67 22.17
CA ILE A 159 -9.46 0.59 22.01
C ILE A 159 -8.45 0.47 20.87
N VAL A 160 -7.58 -0.55 20.92
CA VAL A 160 -6.55 -0.74 19.90
C VAL A 160 -7.20 -1.03 18.55
N ARG A 161 -8.34 -1.74 18.50
CA ARG A 161 -9.06 -2.00 17.24
C ARG A 161 -9.50 -0.70 16.60
N ARG A 162 -10.13 0.19 17.38
CA ARG A 162 -10.57 1.50 16.89
C ARG A 162 -9.38 2.32 16.38
N THR A 163 -8.27 2.34 17.11
CA THR A 163 -7.05 3.02 16.66
C THR A 163 -6.54 2.47 15.33
N CYS A 164 -6.43 1.15 15.19
CA CYS A 164 -6.01 0.51 13.94
C CYS A 164 -6.95 0.84 12.78
N VAL A 165 -8.27 0.87 13.00
CA VAL A 165 -9.24 1.28 11.95
C VAL A 165 -8.92 2.69 11.44
N TYR A 166 -8.63 3.65 12.33
CA TYR A 166 -8.26 5.01 11.89
C TYR A 166 -6.90 5.03 11.18
N VAL A 167 -5.90 4.34 11.72
CA VAL A 167 -4.55 4.27 11.13
C VAL A 167 -4.60 3.71 9.70
N PHE A 168 -5.27 2.58 9.47
CA PHE A 168 -5.37 1.98 8.15
C PHE A 168 -6.26 2.78 7.18
N ALA A 169 -7.29 3.47 7.68
CA ALA A 169 -8.07 4.38 6.86
C ALA A 169 -7.22 5.57 6.37
N VAL A 170 -6.43 6.17 7.26
CA VAL A 170 -5.52 7.27 6.93
C VAL A 170 -4.41 6.78 6.01
N ALA A 171 -3.81 5.61 6.28
CA ALA A 171 -2.78 5.02 5.42
C ALA A 171 -3.30 4.77 4.01
N GLY A 172 -4.49 4.18 3.86
CA GLY A 172 -5.07 3.92 2.53
C GLY A 172 -5.32 5.19 1.72
N ILE A 173 -5.87 6.23 2.35
CA ILE A 173 -6.07 7.53 1.71
C ILE A 173 -4.72 8.21 1.41
N GLY A 174 -3.78 8.14 2.35
CA GLY A 174 -2.44 8.72 2.24
C GLY A 174 -1.65 8.13 1.08
N PHE A 175 -1.55 6.79 0.99
CA PHE A 175 -0.89 6.13 -0.13
C PHE A 175 -1.56 6.45 -1.47
N ALA A 176 -2.90 6.42 -1.53
CA ALA A 176 -3.62 6.78 -2.76
C ALA A 176 -3.29 8.21 -3.23
N LEU A 177 -3.27 9.16 -2.30
CA LEU A 177 -2.92 10.56 -2.58
C LEU A 177 -1.45 10.73 -2.97
N LEU A 178 -0.53 10.07 -2.27
CA LEU A 178 0.90 10.14 -2.58
C LEU A 178 1.18 9.59 -3.98
N THR A 179 0.66 8.41 -4.31
CA THR A 179 0.82 7.83 -5.63
C THR A 179 0.20 8.70 -6.71
N LEU A 180 -1.01 9.23 -6.49
CA LEU A 180 -1.65 10.15 -7.43
C LEU A 180 -0.81 11.42 -7.65
N THR A 181 -0.21 11.94 -6.58
CA THR A 181 0.65 13.13 -6.64
C THR A 181 1.87 12.86 -7.51
N GLN A 182 2.56 11.75 -7.26
CA GLN A 182 3.78 11.41 -8.00
C GLN A 182 3.50 11.10 -9.47
N VAL A 183 2.42 10.37 -9.76
CA VAL A 183 1.98 10.11 -11.14
C VAL A 183 1.63 11.41 -11.86
N ALA A 184 0.86 12.30 -11.23
CA ALA A 184 0.50 13.59 -11.83
C ALA A 184 1.72 14.48 -12.05
N PHE A 185 2.69 14.46 -11.12
CA PHE A 185 3.94 15.18 -11.24
C PHE A 185 4.76 14.67 -12.43
N ARG A 186 4.92 13.36 -12.60
CA ARG A 186 5.67 12.79 -13.73
C ARG A 186 5.00 13.02 -15.07
N ILE A 187 3.68 12.84 -15.16
CA ILE A 187 2.92 13.17 -16.38
C ILE A 187 3.09 14.66 -16.72
N GLY A 188 3.04 15.54 -15.72
CA GLY A 188 3.27 16.96 -15.89
C GLY A 188 4.69 17.28 -16.36
N GLU A 189 5.70 16.59 -15.83
CA GLU A 189 7.11 16.76 -16.24
C GLU A 189 7.35 16.35 -17.69
N GLU A 190 6.78 15.22 -18.12
CA GLU A 190 6.96 14.68 -19.47
C GLU A 190 6.26 15.53 -20.54
N ASN A 191 5.07 16.06 -20.25
CA ASN A 191 4.20 16.70 -21.25
C ASN A 191 4.13 18.23 -21.15
N PHE A 192 4.26 18.79 -19.94
CA PHE A 192 3.96 20.19 -19.64
C PHE A 192 4.94 20.73 -18.58
N TYR A 193 6.25 20.68 -18.86
CA TYR A 193 7.32 20.99 -17.89
C TYR A 193 7.08 22.26 -17.06
N ASP A 194 6.67 23.36 -17.70
CA ASP A 194 6.40 24.65 -17.03
C ASP A 194 5.14 24.64 -16.15
N TYR A 195 4.25 23.66 -16.32
CA TYR A 195 2.94 23.55 -15.65
C TYR A 195 2.80 22.26 -14.84
N ARG A 196 3.90 21.57 -14.53
CA ARG A 196 3.89 20.32 -13.77
C ARG A 196 3.17 20.45 -12.42
N ASP A 197 3.41 21.53 -11.69
CA ASP A 197 2.79 21.75 -10.38
C ASP A 197 1.27 21.98 -10.50
N ILE A 198 0.83 22.55 -11.62
CA ILE A 198 -0.59 22.69 -11.95
C ILE A 198 -1.22 21.31 -12.19
N ALA A 199 -0.53 20.39 -12.87
CA ALA A 199 -1.03 19.02 -13.07
C ALA A 199 -1.26 18.29 -11.73
N VAL A 200 -0.38 18.50 -10.75
CA VAL A 200 -0.56 17.98 -9.39
C VAL A 200 -1.77 18.63 -8.70
N SER A 201 -1.93 19.95 -8.80
CA SER A 201 -3.08 20.66 -8.22
C SER A 201 -4.40 20.17 -8.83
N ILE A 202 -4.45 19.94 -10.15
CA ILE A 202 -5.62 19.38 -10.85
C ILE A 202 -5.91 17.97 -10.35
N SER A 203 -4.91 17.11 -10.19
CA SER A 203 -5.12 15.73 -9.73
C SER A 203 -5.71 15.69 -8.32
N TRP A 204 -5.28 16.58 -7.42
CA TRP A 204 -5.84 16.68 -6.07
C TRP A 204 -7.30 17.17 -6.07
N ILE A 205 -7.65 18.11 -6.97
CA ILE A 205 -9.04 18.55 -7.14
C ILE A 205 -9.91 17.39 -7.64
N LEU A 206 -9.46 16.66 -8.66
CA LEU A 206 -10.18 15.48 -9.17
C LEU A 206 -10.38 14.43 -8.08
N PHE A 207 -9.36 14.16 -7.28
CA PHE A 207 -9.46 13.26 -6.12
C PHE A 207 -10.49 13.76 -5.11
N ALA A 208 -10.48 15.04 -4.78
CA ALA A 208 -11.44 15.62 -3.84
C ALA A 208 -12.87 15.56 -4.36
N VAL A 209 -13.09 15.84 -5.65
CA VAL A 209 -14.41 15.72 -6.30
C VAL A 209 -14.90 14.27 -6.29
N ALA A 210 -14.03 13.30 -6.58
CA ALA A 210 -14.36 11.88 -6.49
C ALA A 210 -14.70 11.46 -5.05
N ALA A 211 -13.93 11.92 -4.06
CA ALA A 211 -14.19 11.69 -2.64
C ALA A 211 -15.52 12.34 -2.19
N LEU A 212 -15.82 13.55 -2.65
CA LEU A 212 -17.08 14.24 -2.35
C LEU A 212 -18.27 13.49 -2.94
N THR A 213 -18.17 13.11 -4.21
CA THR A 213 -19.22 12.37 -4.93
C THR A 213 -19.50 11.04 -4.25
N THR A 214 -18.45 10.26 -3.93
CA THR A 214 -18.60 9.00 -3.20
C THR A 214 -19.14 9.20 -1.78
N GLY A 215 -18.77 10.30 -1.11
CA GLY A 215 -19.30 10.68 0.20
C GLY A 215 -20.79 11.06 0.18
N ILE A 216 -21.26 11.69 -0.89
CA ILE A 216 -22.69 11.99 -1.10
C ILE A 216 -23.45 10.71 -1.42
N LEU A 217 -22.97 9.91 -2.38
CA LEU A 217 -23.63 8.66 -2.81
C LEU A 217 -23.75 7.62 -1.69
N LYS A 218 -22.76 7.53 -0.81
CA LYS A 218 -22.74 6.58 0.32
C LYS A 218 -23.24 7.18 1.65
N ASP A 219 -23.75 8.40 1.62
CA ASP A 219 -24.12 9.24 2.76
C ASP A 219 -23.11 9.17 3.94
N LYS A 220 -21.83 9.35 3.62
CA LYS A 220 -20.74 9.35 4.61
C LYS A 220 -20.32 10.78 4.92
N ARG A 221 -20.91 11.38 5.97
CA ARG A 221 -20.54 12.71 6.49
C ARG A 221 -19.02 12.90 6.64
N PRO A 222 -18.24 11.96 7.22
CA PRO A 222 -16.79 12.15 7.37
C PRO A 222 -16.06 12.30 6.03
N LEU A 223 -16.47 11.55 5.00
CA LEU A 223 -15.86 11.59 3.68
C LEU A 223 -16.20 12.90 2.95
N ARG A 224 -17.43 13.41 3.12
CA ARG A 224 -17.84 14.72 2.60
C ARG A 224 -17.02 15.85 3.22
N ILE A 225 -16.85 15.83 4.54
CA ILE A 225 -16.05 16.82 5.27
C ILE A 225 -14.59 16.77 4.81
N PHE A 226 -14.01 15.57 4.75
CA PHE A 226 -12.64 15.39 4.26
C PHE A 226 -12.45 15.97 2.86
N ALA A 227 -13.33 15.63 1.92
CA ALA A 227 -13.25 16.12 0.55
C ALA A 227 -13.36 17.65 0.46
N ILE A 228 -14.30 18.23 1.21
CA ILE A 228 -14.46 19.67 1.34
C ILE A 228 -13.19 20.36 1.86
N VAL A 229 -12.62 19.85 2.96
CA VAL A 229 -11.39 20.39 3.55
C VAL A 229 -10.24 20.26 2.55
N TRP A 230 -10.15 19.12 1.85
CA TRP A 230 -9.13 18.90 0.84
C TRP A 230 -9.24 19.89 -0.32
N ILE A 231 -10.45 20.24 -0.78
CA ILE A 231 -10.66 21.28 -1.81
C ILE A 231 -10.07 22.61 -1.34
N PHE A 232 -10.30 23.03 -0.09
CA PHE A 232 -9.67 24.26 0.42
C PHE A 232 -8.16 24.18 0.45
N ILE A 233 -7.61 23.04 0.87
CA ILE A 233 -6.16 22.84 0.88
C ILE A 233 -5.61 22.95 -0.55
N THR A 234 -6.27 22.34 -1.54
CA THR A 234 -5.86 22.41 -2.95
C THR A 234 -5.91 23.82 -3.51
N LEU A 235 -7.01 24.53 -3.28
CA LEU A 235 -7.17 25.90 -3.75
C LEU A 235 -6.23 26.86 -3.02
N GLY A 236 -6.02 26.65 -1.72
CA GLY A 236 -5.06 27.39 -0.91
C GLY A 236 -3.63 27.15 -1.39
N LYS A 237 -3.26 25.91 -1.71
CA LYS A 237 -1.96 25.58 -2.31
C LYS A 237 -1.81 26.26 -3.67
N ALA A 238 -2.80 26.13 -4.56
CA ALA A 238 -2.76 26.75 -5.88
C ALA A 238 -2.63 28.28 -5.79
N PHE A 239 -3.29 28.90 -4.81
CA PHE A 239 -3.12 30.32 -4.53
C PHE A 239 -1.72 30.62 -3.98
N LEU A 240 -1.24 29.95 -2.93
CA LEU A 240 0.01 30.33 -2.26
C LEU A 240 1.28 29.95 -3.03
N VAL A 241 1.28 28.81 -3.70
CA VAL A 241 2.46 28.22 -4.35
C VAL A 241 2.52 28.63 -5.83
N ASP A 242 1.37 28.58 -6.53
CA ASP A 242 1.35 28.84 -7.98
C ASP A 242 1.28 30.36 -8.30
N ILE A 243 1.10 31.24 -7.31
CA ILE A 243 1.09 32.71 -7.47
C ILE A 243 2.37 33.27 -8.10
N SER A 244 3.50 32.59 -7.93
CA SER A 244 4.80 33.03 -8.46
C SER A 244 4.87 32.98 -9.99
N TYR A 245 4.05 32.13 -10.62
CA TYR A 245 4.05 31.87 -12.07
C TYR A 245 2.77 32.34 -12.78
N ILE A 246 1.76 32.82 -12.03
CA ILE A 246 0.41 33.02 -12.56
C ILE A 246 0.03 34.51 -12.68
N ASP A 247 -0.50 34.83 -13.86
CA ASP A 247 -1.04 36.13 -14.25
C ASP A 247 -2.12 36.64 -13.28
N ALA A 248 -2.23 37.96 -13.12
CA ALA A 248 -3.04 38.61 -12.08
C ALA A 248 -4.54 38.25 -12.18
N ILE A 249 -5.03 37.94 -13.38
CA ILE A 249 -6.43 37.58 -13.64
C ILE A 249 -6.78 36.21 -13.06
N VAL A 250 -5.93 35.21 -13.27
CA VAL A 250 -6.13 33.84 -12.76
C VAL A 250 -6.07 33.83 -11.23
N ARG A 251 -5.22 34.68 -10.64
CA ARG A 251 -5.15 34.92 -9.19
C ARG A 251 -6.47 35.45 -8.61
N GLY A 252 -7.11 36.39 -9.32
CA GLY A 252 -8.44 36.90 -8.95
C GLY A 252 -9.52 35.82 -9.01
N LEU A 253 -9.52 35.00 -10.07
CA LEU A 253 -10.45 33.87 -10.21
C LEU A 253 -10.28 32.82 -9.11
N LEU A 254 -9.03 32.48 -8.75
CA LEU A 254 -8.74 31.55 -7.64
C LEU A 254 -9.22 32.09 -6.29
N PHE A 255 -9.07 33.40 -6.04
CA PHE A 255 -9.55 34.05 -4.83
C PHE A 255 -11.08 34.02 -4.72
N ILE A 256 -11.78 34.26 -5.83
CA ILE A 256 -13.25 34.13 -5.90
C ILE A 256 -13.66 32.67 -5.68
N GLY A 257 -12.97 31.72 -6.31
CA GLY A 257 -13.20 30.28 -6.12
C GLY A 257 -13.06 29.86 -4.66
N LEU A 258 -11.99 30.27 -3.99
CA LEU A 258 -11.77 30.07 -2.55
C LEU A 258 -12.92 30.66 -1.71
N GLY A 259 -13.33 31.88 -2.01
CA GLY A 259 -14.45 32.54 -1.32
C GLY A 259 -15.77 31.78 -1.48
N VAL A 260 -16.09 31.34 -2.69
CA VAL A 260 -17.33 30.58 -2.98
C VAL A 260 -17.33 29.22 -2.28
N VAL A 261 -16.23 28.47 -2.37
CA VAL A 261 -16.10 27.20 -1.64
C VAL A 261 -16.18 27.46 -0.13
N GLY A 262 -15.55 28.54 0.36
CA GLY A 262 -15.68 29.11 1.72
C GLY A 262 -17.12 29.13 2.21
N VAL A 263 -17.95 29.83 1.45
CA VAL A 263 -19.36 30.03 1.75
C VAL A 263 -20.16 28.73 1.67
N LEU A 264 -19.92 27.91 0.65
CA LEU A 264 -20.60 26.62 0.48
C LEU A 264 -20.36 25.72 1.69
N VAL A 265 -19.12 25.67 2.17
CA VAL A 265 -18.74 24.79 3.26
C VAL A 265 -19.29 25.29 4.58
N SER A 266 -19.23 26.60 4.84
CA SER A 266 -19.92 27.22 5.97
C SER A 266 -21.41 26.82 5.99
N ARG A 267 -22.10 26.90 4.84
CA ARG A 267 -23.52 26.50 4.75
C ARG A 267 -23.76 25.01 4.92
N PHE A 268 -22.93 24.14 4.33
CA PHE A 268 -23.07 22.69 4.47
C PHE A 268 -22.80 22.21 5.90
N PHE A 269 -21.81 22.79 6.59
CA PHE A 269 -21.55 22.48 8.00
C PHE A 269 -22.66 22.99 8.91
N TYR A 270 -23.18 24.19 8.65
CA TYR A 270 -24.26 24.78 9.45
C TYR A 270 -25.57 23.98 9.36
N ARG A 271 -25.87 23.39 8.20
CA ARG A 271 -27.06 22.52 8.03
C ARG A 271 -26.91 21.12 8.63
N ALA A 272 -25.69 20.62 8.84
CA ALA A 272 -25.45 19.27 9.37
C ALA A 272 -25.50 19.18 10.91
N ASN A 273 -25.69 20.31 11.60
CA ASN A 273 -25.86 20.40 13.06
C ASN A 273 -27.28 20.79 13.49
N LYS A 274 -28.26 20.71 12.57
CA LYS A 274 -29.69 20.63 12.87
C LYS A 274 -30.18 19.25 12.50
#